data_AF-A0AAD2CJ43-F1
#
_entry.id   AF-A0AAD2CJ43-F1
#
_cell.length_a   1.000
_cell.length_b   1.000
_cell.length_c   1.000
_cell.angle_alpha   90.00
_cell.angle_beta   90.00
_cell.angle_gamma   90.00
#
_symmetry.space_group_name_H-M   'P 1'
#
loop_
_entity.id
_entity.type
_entity.pdbx_description
1 polymer ?
#
loop_
_entity_poly.entity_id
_entity_poly.type
_entity_poly.pdbx_seq_one_letter_code
_entity_poly.pdbx_strand_id
1 'polypeptide(L)'
;MISSIKELNEPDWDGLKPKLDLTGQEDEIEREAKKEELKTESVEYHRQKRYWSKAKWHVHSLIMESFVTSKMKDKILQEVNYNEKIEGDPIELLRRINKFMTTSDVTDWEPITLWEALQKWVNCRQKGNETVIEYRKRFEECATTVLSFMGDSWLDVFASKTTAYHEIENNHPTNGLSDREKKRVAAEVEELQEEFQDEFVKLFCAAGLLHNCDCARYQPVLDHFVTAYAVEHVDYAQRDLFPRDVETAAKALHNHRVKKTTTPKHNNTNNTNDKANTPQNGTNLAQDYNKGSKRKCFCCGKADHVATRWEHRF
;
A
#
# COMPACT_ATOMS: atom_id res chain seq x y z
N MET A 1 -19.66 -9.66 -35.04
CA MET A 1 -19.17 -9.01 -33.79
C MET A 1 -18.22 -9.89 -33.03
N ILE A 2 -18.62 -11.13 -32.69
CA ILE A 2 -17.74 -12.08 -31.99
C ILE A 2 -16.43 -12.33 -32.77
N SER A 3 -16.50 -12.52 -34.09
CA SER A 3 -15.32 -12.66 -34.96
C SER A 3 -14.41 -11.43 -34.89
N SER A 4 -14.97 -10.24 -35.05
CA SER A 4 -14.25 -8.96 -34.99
C SER A 4 -13.60 -8.68 -33.63
N ILE A 5 -14.23 -9.08 -32.52
CA ILE A 5 -13.64 -8.97 -31.17
C ILE A 5 -12.46 -9.93 -31.01
N LYS A 6 -12.56 -11.15 -31.55
CA LYS A 6 -11.45 -12.12 -31.55
C LYS A 6 -10.26 -11.63 -32.38
N GLU A 7 -10.54 -10.96 -33.50
CA GLU A 7 -9.52 -10.42 -34.41
C GLU A 7 -9.05 -9.01 -34.03
N LEU A 8 -9.65 -8.39 -33.00
CA LEU A 8 -9.39 -7.02 -32.55
C LEU A 8 -9.46 -5.95 -33.68
N ASN A 9 -10.29 -6.19 -34.69
CA ASN A 9 -10.41 -5.32 -35.86
C ASN A 9 -11.87 -4.97 -36.14
N GLU A 10 -12.10 -3.73 -36.58
CA GLU A 10 -13.42 -3.30 -37.00
C GLU A 10 -13.77 -3.86 -38.39
N PRO A 11 -15.04 -4.22 -38.63
CA PRO A 11 -15.51 -4.51 -39.98
C PRO A 11 -15.37 -3.27 -40.87
N ASP A 12 -14.88 -3.43 -42.10
CA ASP A 12 -14.88 -2.36 -43.10
C ASP A 12 -16.31 -2.11 -43.61
N TRP A 13 -16.98 -1.12 -42.99
CA TRP A 13 -18.34 -0.73 -43.36
C TRP A 13 -18.43 0.05 -44.66
N ASP A 14 -17.32 0.60 -45.19
CA ASP A 14 -17.32 1.35 -46.43
C ASP A 14 -17.15 0.42 -47.64
N GLY A 15 -16.38 -0.65 -47.47
CA GLY A 15 -16.33 -1.77 -48.42
C GLY A 15 -17.64 -2.56 -48.51
N LEU A 16 -18.37 -2.69 -47.39
CA LEU A 16 -19.66 -3.38 -47.31
C LEU A 16 -20.85 -2.50 -47.73
N LYS A 17 -20.63 -1.24 -48.08
CA LYS A 17 -21.70 -0.34 -48.52
C LYS A 17 -22.24 -0.83 -49.86
N PRO A 18 -23.55 -1.13 -49.99
CA PRO A 18 -24.15 -1.56 -51.25
C PRO A 18 -23.91 -0.49 -52.33
N LYS A 19 -23.34 -0.90 -53.47
CA LYS A 19 -23.09 -0.03 -54.63
C LYS A 19 -23.93 -0.50 -55.78
N LEU A 20 -24.58 0.45 -56.45
CA LEU A 20 -25.38 0.17 -57.62
C LEU A 20 -24.45 0.08 -58.83
N ASP A 21 -24.22 -1.13 -59.32
CA ASP A 21 -23.54 -1.34 -60.59
C ASP A 21 -24.57 -1.52 -61.71
N LEU A 22 -24.61 -0.56 -62.62
CA LEU A 22 -25.53 -0.52 -63.77
C LEU A 22 -24.83 -0.88 -65.08
N THR A 23 -23.58 -1.35 -65.04
CA THR A 23 -22.85 -1.68 -66.25
C THR A 23 -23.43 -2.93 -66.93
N GLY A 24 -23.98 -2.75 -68.13
CA GLY A 24 -24.38 -3.84 -69.04
C GLY A 24 -25.87 -4.20 -69.16
N GLN A 25 -26.82 -3.34 -68.77
CA GLN A 25 -28.26 -3.68 -68.84
C GLN A 25 -29.09 -2.74 -69.73
N GLU A 26 -29.76 -3.34 -70.72
CA GLU A 26 -30.61 -2.64 -71.70
C GLU A 26 -32.09 -2.53 -71.23
N ASP A 27 -32.59 -3.49 -70.42
CA ASP A 27 -33.99 -3.56 -70.03
C ASP A 27 -34.36 -2.70 -68.80
N GLU A 28 -35.53 -2.07 -68.84
CA GLU A 28 -36.03 -1.17 -67.80
C GLU A 28 -36.52 -1.92 -66.55
N ILE A 29 -37.11 -3.11 -66.74
CA ILE A 29 -37.59 -3.99 -65.66
C ILE A 29 -36.42 -4.51 -64.81
N GLU A 30 -35.31 -4.92 -65.44
CA GLU A 30 -34.12 -5.37 -64.71
C GLU A 30 -33.44 -4.23 -63.94
N ARG A 31 -33.47 -3.01 -64.48
CA ARG A 31 -32.97 -1.82 -63.79
C ARG A 31 -33.83 -1.46 -62.58
N GLU A 32 -35.14 -1.65 -62.63
CA GLU A 32 -36.02 -1.46 -61.47
C GLU A 32 -35.84 -2.54 -60.40
N ALA A 33 -35.72 -3.81 -60.81
CA ALA A 33 -35.47 -4.92 -59.88
C ALA A 33 -34.17 -4.72 -59.07
N LYS A 34 -33.04 -4.40 -59.74
CA LYS A 34 -31.76 -4.12 -59.04
C LYS A 34 -31.81 -2.90 -58.13
N LYS A 35 -32.58 -1.86 -58.49
CA LYS A 35 -32.78 -0.70 -57.61
C LYS A 35 -33.53 -1.08 -56.35
N GLU A 36 -34.52 -1.96 -56.46
CA GLU A 36 -35.30 -2.43 -55.30
C GLU A 36 -34.49 -3.39 -54.41
N GLU A 37 -33.67 -4.25 -54.99
CA GLU A 37 -32.69 -5.07 -54.27
C GLU A 37 -31.69 -4.20 -53.51
N LEU A 38 -31.10 -3.19 -54.16
CA LEU A 38 -30.16 -2.26 -53.51
C LEU A 38 -30.82 -1.47 -52.37
N LYS A 39 -32.08 -1.07 -52.50
CA LYS A 39 -32.81 -0.42 -51.39
C LYS A 39 -32.93 -1.36 -50.20
N THR A 40 -33.28 -2.62 -50.46
CA THR A 40 -33.42 -3.65 -49.42
C THR A 40 -32.09 -3.91 -48.74
N GLU A 41 -31.01 -4.09 -49.51
CA GLU A 41 -29.64 -4.25 -49.01
C GLU A 41 -29.17 -3.01 -48.23
N SER A 42 -29.53 -1.81 -48.67
CA SER A 42 -29.19 -0.57 -47.96
C SER A 42 -29.90 -0.47 -46.60
N VAL A 43 -31.17 -0.86 -46.54
CA VAL A 43 -31.93 -0.93 -45.28
C VAL A 43 -31.30 -1.96 -44.34
N GLU A 44 -30.93 -3.13 -44.84
CA GLU A 44 -30.24 -4.16 -44.06
C GLU A 44 -28.86 -3.70 -43.58
N TYR A 45 -28.06 -3.05 -44.44
CA TYR A 45 -26.78 -2.44 -44.08
C TYR A 45 -26.94 -1.44 -42.92
N HIS A 46 -27.88 -0.50 -43.04
CA HIS A 46 -28.14 0.47 -41.98
C HIS A 46 -28.66 -0.17 -40.71
N ARG A 47 -29.48 -1.22 -40.83
CA ARG A 47 -29.97 -2.01 -39.70
C ARG A 47 -28.81 -2.69 -38.97
N GLN A 48 -27.93 -3.38 -39.70
CA GLN A 48 -26.75 -4.04 -39.15
C GLN A 48 -25.78 -3.04 -38.51
N LYS A 49 -25.53 -1.90 -39.15
CA LYS A 49 -24.69 -0.83 -38.61
C LYS A 49 -25.24 -0.28 -37.29
N ARG A 50 -26.57 -0.09 -37.19
CA ARG A 50 -27.22 0.32 -35.93
C ARG A 50 -27.10 -0.74 -34.84
N TYR A 51 -27.31 -2.02 -35.17
CA TYR A 51 -27.13 -3.11 -34.20
C TYR A 51 -25.69 -3.18 -33.71
N TRP A 52 -24.73 -3.01 -34.61
CA TRP A 52 -23.31 -2.97 -34.27
C TRP A 52 -22.98 -1.87 -33.26
N SER A 53 -23.41 -0.63 -33.52
CA SER A 53 -23.17 0.49 -32.60
C SER A 53 -23.79 0.27 -31.21
N LYS A 54 -25.01 -0.29 -31.15
CA LYS A 54 -25.65 -0.61 -29.86
C LYS A 54 -24.93 -1.72 -29.12
N ALA A 55 -24.52 -2.77 -29.85
CA ALA A 55 -23.80 -3.88 -29.27
C ALA A 55 -22.41 -3.46 -28.77
N LYS A 56 -21.74 -2.51 -29.43
CA LYS A 56 -20.45 -1.94 -28.97
C LYS A 56 -20.56 -1.38 -27.56
N TRP A 57 -21.54 -0.50 -27.34
CA TRP A 57 -21.83 0.09 -26.03
C TRP A 57 -22.14 -0.97 -24.97
N HIS A 58 -22.98 -1.95 -25.33
CA HIS A 58 -23.34 -3.02 -24.40
C HIS A 58 -22.12 -3.85 -23.97
N VAL A 59 -21.28 -4.26 -24.93
CA VAL A 59 -20.05 -5.02 -24.64
C VAL A 59 -19.05 -4.18 -23.84
N HIS A 60 -18.87 -2.90 -24.16
CA HIS A 60 -18.03 -1.99 -23.38
C HIS A 60 -18.49 -1.92 -21.91
N SER A 61 -19.80 -1.70 -21.68
CA SER A 61 -20.37 -1.68 -20.33
C SER A 61 -20.17 -3.01 -19.59
N LEU A 62 -20.38 -4.14 -20.27
CA LEU A 62 -20.24 -5.46 -19.68
C LEU A 62 -18.79 -5.76 -19.27
N ILE A 63 -17.81 -5.38 -20.09
CA ILE A 63 -16.39 -5.52 -19.77
C ILE A 63 -16.04 -4.67 -18.55
N MET A 64 -16.42 -3.38 -18.59
CA MET A 64 -16.14 -2.44 -17.51
C MET A 64 -16.86 -2.82 -16.21
N GLU A 65 -18.04 -3.43 -16.23
CA GLU A 65 -18.78 -3.79 -15.02
C GLU A 65 -18.34 -5.14 -14.44
N SER A 66 -18.29 -6.18 -15.27
CA SER A 66 -18.22 -7.58 -14.83
C SER A 66 -16.83 -8.21 -14.88
N PHE A 67 -15.92 -7.72 -15.74
CA PHE A 67 -14.64 -8.40 -16.02
C PHE A 67 -13.40 -7.63 -15.56
N VAL A 68 -13.52 -6.32 -15.31
CA VAL A 68 -12.40 -5.47 -14.91
C VAL A 68 -12.42 -5.23 -13.39
N THR A 69 -11.28 -5.33 -12.71
CA THR A 69 -11.17 -5.00 -11.27
C THR A 69 -11.31 -3.50 -11.04
N SER A 70 -11.81 -3.06 -9.87
CA SER A 70 -12.00 -1.62 -9.58
C SER A 70 -10.74 -0.78 -9.86
N LYS A 71 -9.56 -1.28 -9.46
CA LYS A 71 -8.28 -0.60 -9.70
C LYS A 71 -7.96 -0.43 -11.19
N MET A 72 -8.28 -1.44 -11.99
CA MET A 72 -8.07 -1.38 -13.43
C MET A 72 -9.07 -0.42 -14.10
N LYS A 73 -10.32 -0.37 -13.62
CA LYS A 73 -11.31 0.63 -14.05
C LYS A 73 -10.80 2.05 -13.79
N ASP A 74 -10.29 2.30 -12.58
CA ASP A 74 -9.76 3.63 -12.21
C ASP A 74 -8.58 4.03 -13.12
N LYS A 75 -7.66 3.12 -13.42
CA LYS A 75 -6.54 3.36 -14.35
C LYS A 75 -7.01 3.71 -15.76
N ILE A 76 -8.03 3.02 -16.24
CA ILE A 76 -8.60 3.25 -17.58
C ILE A 76 -9.32 4.61 -17.64
N LEU A 77 -10.10 4.94 -16.62
CA LEU A 77 -10.83 6.21 -16.52
C LEU A 77 -9.90 7.43 -16.40
N GLN A 78 -8.72 7.24 -15.80
CA GLN A 78 -7.71 8.29 -15.64
C GLN A 78 -6.89 8.57 -16.90
N GLU A 79 -7.11 7.84 -17.99
CA GLU A 79 -6.41 8.11 -19.23
C GLU A 79 -6.86 9.43 -19.87
N VAL A 80 -5.88 10.20 -20.32
CA VAL A 80 -6.11 11.47 -21.04
C VAL A 80 -7.04 11.29 -22.24
N ASN A 81 -6.98 10.12 -22.89
CA ASN A 81 -7.75 9.83 -24.10
C ASN A 81 -9.02 8.99 -23.83
N TYR A 82 -9.47 8.86 -22.57
CA TYR A 82 -10.59 7.99 -22.23
C TYR A 82 -11.88 8.41 -22.95
N ASN A 83 -12.31 9.66 -22.77
CA ASN A 83 -13.56 10.19 -23.33
C ASN A 83 -13.56 10.27 -24.87
N GLU A 84 -12.37 10.33 -25.50
CA GLU A 84 -12.27 10.54 -26.95
C GLU A 84 -12.17 9.24 -27.74
N LYS A 85 -11.47 8.22 -27.21
CA LYS A 85 -11.12 7.00 -27.96
C LYS A 85 -11.55 5.70 -27.30
N ILE A 86 -11.71 5.69 -25.98
CA ILE A 86 -11.95 4.45 -25.22
C ILE A 86 -13.44 4.32 -24.89
N GLU A 87 -14.11 5.42 -24.58
CA GLU A 87 -15.51 5.44 -24.22
C GLU A 87 -16.39 4.92 -25.37
N GLY A 88 -17.14 3.85 -25.10
CA GLY A 88 -18.09 3.27 -26.05
C GLY A 88 -17.46 2.38 -27.14
N ASP A 89 -16.13 2.21 -27.18
CA ASP A 89 -15.47 1.26 -28.06
C ASP A 89 -14.86 0.07 -27.29
N PRO A 90 -15.48 -1.12 -27.36
CA PRO A 90 -14.97 -2.30 -26.66
C PRO A 90 -13.64 -2.81 -27.24
N ILE A 91 -13.32 -2.52 -28.51
CA ILE A 91 -12.08 -3.02 -29.11
C ILE A 91 -10.88 -2.23 -28.59
N GLU A 92 -10.94 -0.90 -28.61
CA GLU A 92 -9.89 -0.06 -28.04
C GLU A 92 -9.76 -0.27 -26.52
N LEU A 93 -10.89 -0.42 -25.82
CA LEU A 93 -10.90 -0.81 -24.40
C LEU A 93 -10.14 -2.13 -24.18
N LEU A 94 -10.39 -3.17 -24.99
CA LEU A 94 -9.69 -4.44 -24.87
C LEU A 94 -8.20 -4.33 -25.24
N ARG A 95 -7.82 -3.53 -26.23
CA ARG A 95 -6.40 -3.25 -26.52
C ARG A 95 -5.74 -2.58 -25.33
N ARG A 96 -6.45 -1.68 -24.64
CA ARG A 96 -5.91 -0.94 -23.51
C ARG A 96 -5.85 -1.76 -22.22
N ILE A 97 -6.85 -2.60 -21.98
CA ILE A 97 -6.82 -3.63 -20.94
C ILE A 97 -5.68 -4.59 -21.22
N ASN A 98 -5.54 -5.10 -22.45
CA ASN A 98 -4.41 -5.97 -22.82
C ASN A 98 -3.09 -5.26 -22.53
N LYS A 99 -2.95 -3.99 -22.92
CA LYS A 99 -1.77 -3.17 -22.57
C LYS A 99 -1.59 -3.08 -21.06
N PHE A 100 -2.60 -2.83 -20.23
CA PHE A 100 -2.42 -2.78 -18.77
C PHE A 100 -2.20 -4.15 -18.11
N MET A 101 -2.60 -5.22 -18.76
CA MET A 101 -2.39 -6.60 -18.31
C MET A 101 -1.01 -7.12 -18.72
N THR A 102 -0.51 -6.73 -19.89
CA THR A 102 0.85 -7.02 -20.36
C THR A 102 1.88 -6.01 -19.89
N THR A 103 1.45 -4.79 -19.53
CA THR A 103 2.25 -3.77 -18.86
C THR A 103 1.94 -3.80 -17.36
N SER A 104 2.39 -4.85 -16.70
CA SER A 104 3.37 -4.68 -15.63
C SER A 104 4.74 -4.60 -16.34
N ASP A 105 5.79 -4.00 -15.80
CA ASP A 105 7.18 -4.29 -16.24
C ASP A 105 7.87 -3.38 -17.31
N VAL A 106 7.20 -2.48 -18.07
CA VAL A 106 7.93 -1.62 -19.05
C VAL A 106 8.62 -0.41 -18.40
N THR A 107 8.29 -0.09 -17.14
CA THR A 107 8.97 0.92 -16.31
C THR A 107 9.71 0.30 -15.12
N ASP A 108 9.99 -1.01 -15.16
CA ASP A 108 10.65 -1.70 -14.07
C ASP A 108 12.16 -1.54 -14.21
N TRP A 109 12.62 -0.31 -14.01
CA TRP A 109 13.98 -0.10 -13.54
C TRP A 109 14.11 -0.94 -12.26
N GLU A 110 15.02 -1.91 -12.21
CA GLU A 110 15.12 -2.89 -11.12
C GLU A 110 15.18 -2.23 -9.73
N PRO A 111 15.83 -1.06 -9.55
CA PRO A 111 15.74 -0.26 -8.33
C PRO A 111 14.34 0.24 -7.97
N ILE A 112 13.48 0.57 -8.94
CA ILE A 112 12.06 0.91 -8.69
C ILE A 112 11.31 -0.31 -8.20
N THR A 113 11.52 -1.48 -8.82
CA THR A 113 10.86 -2.73 -8.39
C THR A 113 11.27 -3.10 -6.96
N LEU A 114 12.57 -3.02 -6.65
CA LEU A 114 13.08 -3.17 -5.28
C LEU A 114 12.47 -2.13 -4.34
N TRP A 115 12.44 -0.86 -4.75
CA TRP A 115 11.90 0.24 -3.95
C TRP A 115 10.41 0.05 -3.65
N GLU A 116 9.61 -0.39 -4.62
CA GLU A 116 8.20 -0.69 -4.42
C GLU A 116 7.99 -1.87 -3.48
N ALA A 117 8.80 -2.92 -3.59
CA ALA A 117 8.75 -4.06 -2.68
C ALA A 117 9.14 -3.65 -1.26
N LEU A 118 10.20 -2.85 -1.10
CA LEU A 118 10.63 -2.30 0.18
C LEU A 118 9.55 -1.40 0.78
N GLN A 119 8.94 -0.53 -0.02
CA GLN A 119 7.84 0.34 0.42
C GLN A 119 6.62 -0.48 0.88
N LYS A 120 6.27 -1.57 0.19
CA LYS A 120 5.20 -2.48 0.60
C LYS A 120 5.53 -3.16 1.93
N TRP A 121 6.76 -3.59 2.13
CA TRP A 121 7.20 -4.25 3.36
C TRP A 121 7.28 -3.29 4.55
N VAL A 122 7.97 -2.16 4.41
CA VAL A 122 8.12 -1.16 5.47
C VAL A 122 6.78 -0.54 5.88
N ASN A 123 5.84 -0.38 4.94
CA ASN A 123 4.49 0.11 5.24
C ASN A 123 3.47 -1.00 5.53
N CYS A 124 3.91 -2.26 5.72
CA CYS A 124 3.05 -3.39 6.05
C CYS A 124 2.55 -3.29 7.50
N ARG A 125 1.56 -2.42 7.73
CA ARG A 125 0.92 -2.21 9.05
C ARG A 125 -0.20 -3.20 9.30
N GLN A 126 -0.40 -3.59 10.55
CA GLN A 126 -1.55 -4.42 10.96
C GLN A 126 -2.86 -3.66 10.73
N LYS A 127 -3.83 -4.32 10.07
CA LYS A 127 -5.17 -3.74 9.88
C LYS A 127 -6.01 -3.91 11.14
N GLY A 128 -6.94 -2.99 11.41
CA GLY A 128 -7.72 -2.99 12.67
C GLY A 128 -8.60 -4.23 12.89
N ASN A 129 -9.00 -4.94 11.83
CA ASN A 129 -9.80 -6.17 11.90
C ASN A 129 -8.98 -7.46 11.66
N GLU A 130 -7.67 -7.36 11.51
CA GLU A 130 -6.78 -8.47 11.14
C GLU A 130 -6.20 -9.14 12.39
N THR A 131 -6.18 -10.47 12.39
CA THR A 131 -5.55 -11.23 13.48
C THR A 131 -4.03 -11.13 13.42
N VAL A 132 -3.34 -11.35 14.54
CA VAL A 132 -1.86 -11.31 14.58
C VAL A 132 -1.25 -12.36 13.63
N ILE A 133 -1.91 -13.51 13.46
CA ILE A 133 -1.42 -14.60 12.61
C ILE A 133 -1.55 -14.24 11.12
N GLU A 134 -2.69 -13.67 10.71
CA GLU A 134 -2.88 -13.18 9.34
C GLU A 134 -1.91 -12.04 9.02
N TYR A 135 -1.73 -11.12 9.98
CA TYR A 135 -0.78 -10.02 9.86
C TYR A 135 0.66 -10.52 9.67
N ARG A 136 1.09 -11.46 10.54
CA ARG A 136 2.40 -12.11 10.45
C ARG A 136 2.62 -12.70 9.05
N LYS A 137 1.67 -13.51 8.57
CA LYS A 137 1.79 -14.18 7.26
C LYS A 137 1.97 -13.16 6.13
N ARG A 138 1.16 -12.10 6.12
CA ARG A 138 1.27 -11.02 5.12
C ARG A 138 2.59 -10.27 5.21
N PHE A 139 3.10 -10.04 6.43
CA PHE A 139 4.40 -9.43 6.65
C PHE A 139 5.54 -10.31 6.15
N GLU A 140 5.51 -11.61 6.44
CA GLU A 140 6.51 -12.60 5.97
C GLU A 140 6.53 -12.72 4.45
N GLU A 141 5.36 -12.74 3.79
CA GLU A 141 5.26 -12.73 2.32
C GLU A 141 5.94 -11.48 1.71
N CYS A 142 5.72 -10.30 2.32
CA CYS A 142 6.37 -9.06 1.88
C CYS A 142 7.89 -9.07 2.14
N ALA A 143 8.32 -9.56 3.31
CA ALA A 143 9.73 -9.68 3.68
C ALA A 143 10.46 -10.61 2.73
N THR A 144 9.90 -11.80 2.47
CA THR A 144 10.46 -12.82 1.57
C THR A 144 10.66 -12.26 0.15
N THR A 145 9.72 -11.44 -0.33
CA THR A 145 9.84 -10.76 -1.62
C THR A 145 11.03 -9.81 -1.66
N VAL A 146 11.23 -9.00 -0.61
CA VAL A 146 12.38 -8.08 -0.54
C VAL A 146 13.70 -8.83 -0.40
N LEU A 147 13.75 -9.87 0.44
CA LEU A 147 14.94 -10.71 0.63
C LEU A 147 15.33 -11.42 -0.66
N SER A 148 14.36 -11.83 -1.49
CA SER A 148 14.66 -12.41 -2.80
C SER A 148 15.41 -11.46 -3.75
N PHE A 149 15.29 -10.14 -3.54
CA PHE A 149 15.98 -9.13 -4.34
C PHE A 149 17.32 -8.71 -3.73
N MET A 150 17.43 -8.64 -2.40
CA MET A 150 18.61 -8.11 -1.71
C MET A 150 19.63 -9.20 -1.32
N GLY A 151 19.20 -10.47 -1.29
CA GLY A 151 19.98 -11.57 -0.73
C GLY A 151 19.99 -11.57 0.80
N ASP A 152 20.82 -12.43 1.39
CA ASP A 152 20.87 -12.61 2.84
C ASP A 152 21.94 -11.73 3.52
N SER A 153 22.97 -11.29 2.79
CA SER A 153 24.14 -10.58 3.34
C SER A 153 24.06 -9.05 3.36
N TRP A 154 22.92 -8.46 2.98
CA TRP A 154 22.82 -7.01 2.82
C TRP A 154 22.86 -6.23 4.15
N LEU A 155 22.70 -6.91 5.29
CA LEU A 155 22.75 -6.33 6.63
C LEU A 155 24.06 -6.59 7.38
N ASP A 156 25.00 -7.39 6.87
CA ASP A 156 26.20 -7.82 7.61
C ASP A 156 27.06 -6.64 8.09
N VAL A 157 27.23 -5.64 7.22
CA VAL A 157 27.97 -4.41 7.53
C VAL A 157 27.26 -3.56 8.58
N PHE A 158 25.94 -3.65 8.67
CA PHE A 158 25.18 -2.99 9.72
C PHE A 158 25.25 -3.79 11.03
N ALA A 159 25.10 -5.12 10.96
CA ALA A 159 25.20 -6.04 12.09
C ALA A 159 26.54 -5.89 12.81
N SER A 160 27.65 -5.80 12.06
CA SER A 160 29.01 -5.62 12.63
C SER A 160 29.24 -4.32 13.39
N LYS A 161 28.36 -3.32 13.22
CA LYS A 161 28.42 -2.03 13.93
C LYS A 161 27.51 -1.99 15.17
N THR A 162 26.75 -3.04 15.42
CA THR A 162 25.82 -3.08 16.56
C THR A 162 26.57 -3.36 17.86
N THR A 163 26.00 -2.90 18.98
CA THR A 163 26.57 -3.16 20.31
C THR A 163 26.63 -4.65 20.63
N ALA A 164 25.60 -5.40 20.24
CA ALA A 164 25.54 -6.85 20.41
C ALA A 164 26.74 -7.56 19.75
N TYR A 165 27.14 -7.13 18.55
CA TYR A 165 28.30 -7.69 17.86
C TYR A 165 29.62 -7.46 18.62
N HIS A 166 29.82 -6.24 19.13
CA HIS A 166 31.01 -5.90 19.90
C HIS A 166 31.05 -6.56 21.28
N GLU A 167 29.90 -6.86 21.87
CA GLU A 167 29.83 -7.56 23.15
C GLU A 167 30.23 -9.02 23.07
N ILE A 168 30.11 -9.66 21.90
CA ILE A 168 30.67 -11.00 21.67
C ILE A 168 32.18 -10.96 21.93
N GLU A 169 32.88 -9.93 21.46
CA GLU A 169 34.32 -9.77 21.71
C GLU A 169 34.61 -9.45 23.19
N ASN A 170 33.82 -8.56 23.79
CA ASN A 170 34.03 -8.13 25.18
C ASN A 170 33.77 -9.25 26.21
N ASN A 171 32.83 -10.15 25.93
CA ASN A 171 32.52 -11.30 26.79
C ASN A 171 33.58 -12.40 26.73
N HIS A 172 34.48 -12.34 25.74
CA HIS A 172 35.56 -13.30 25.53
C HIS A 172 36.95 -12.62 25.64
N PRO A 173 37.30 -12.04 26.81
CA PRO A 173 38.53 -11.27 26.95
C PRO A 173 39.77 -12.16 26.80
N THR A 174 40.73 -11.71 25.99
CA THR A 174 41.97 -12.45 25.71
C THR A 174 43.14 -12.07 26.63
N ASN A 175 42.89 -11.18 27.60
CA ASN A 175 43.91 -10.66 28.51
C ASN A 175 44.45 -11.78 29.43
N GLY A 176 45.77 -11.97 29.43
CA GLY A 176 46.45 -12.94 30.31
C GLY A 176 46.48 -14.39 29.79
N LEU A 177 45.89 -14.68 28.62
CA LEU A 177 45.91 -16.01 28.01
C LEU A 177 47.23 -16.29 27.26
N SER A 178 47.58 -17.58 27.12
CA SER A 178 48.68 -18.00 26.25
C SER A 178 48.32 -17.82 24.77
N ASP A 179 49.31 -17.75 23.89
CA ASP A 179 49.08 -17.53 22.44
C ASP A 179 48.20 -18.62 21.80
N ARG A 180 48.29 -19.86 22.31
CA ARG A 180 47.45 -20.97 21.87
C ARG A 180 45.98 -20.78 22.28
N GLU A 181 45.74 -20.25 23.48
CA GLU A 181 44.39 -20.00 23.99
C GLU A 181 43.77 -18.78 23.32
N LYS A 182 44.54 -17.71 23.10
CA LYS A 182 44.10 -16.54 22.32
C LYS A 182 43.60 -16.93 20.94
N LYS A 183 44.34 -17.82 20.25
CA LYS A 183 43.93 -18.30 18.93
C LYS A 183 42.63 -19.13 18.95
N ARG A 184 42.38 -19.88 20.03
CA ARG A 184 41.13 -20.63 20.21
C ARG A 184 39.95 -19.71 20.45
N VAL A 185 40.12 -18.75 21.35
CA VAL A 185 39.08 -17.75 21.68
C VAL A 185 38.76 -16.89 20.46
N ALA A 186 39.77 -16.48 19.68
CA ALA A 186 39.55 -15.73 18.45
C ALA A 186 38.70 -16.50 17.42
N ALA A 187 38.95 -17.80 17.24
CA ALA A 187 38.15 -18.63 16.33
C ALA A 187 36.70 -18.82 16.82
N GLU A 188 36.49 -18.95 18.13
CA GLU A 188 35.16 -19.03 18.74
C GLU A 188 34.38 -17.72 18.58
N VAL A 189 35.04 -16.57 18.78
CA VAL A 189 34.44 -15.25 18.57
C VAL A 189 34.06 -15.03 17.11
N GLU A 190 34.93 -15.45 16.17
CA GLU A 190 34.65 -15.38 14.73
C GLU A 190 33.41 -16.20 14.36
N GLU A 191 33.29 -17.44 14.84
CA GLU A 191 32.12 -18.31 14.62
C GLU A 191 30.82 -17.68 15.16
N LEU A 192 30.85 -17.14 16.39
CA LEU A 192 29.69 -16.46 16.99
C LEU A 192 29.30 -15.17 16.25
N GLN A 193 30.29 -14.46 15.69
CA GLN A 193 30.06 -13.25 14.91
C GLN A 193 29.41 -13.55 13.56
N GLU A 194 29.84 -14.63 12.89
CA GLU A 194 29.21 -15.14 11.67
C GLU A 194 27.77 -15.58 11.94
N GLU A 195 27.52 -16.36 13.00
CA GLU A 195 26.17 -16.79 13.39
C GLU A 195 25.26 -15.58 13.68
N PHE A 196 25.78 -14.56 14.37
CA PHE A 196 25.02 -13.34 14.63
C PHE A 196 24.63 -12.59 13.35
N GLN A 197 25.52 -12.55 12.34
CA GLN A 197 25.24 -11.90 11.06
C GLN A 197 24.16 -12.66 10.28
N ASP A 198 24.25 -13.99 10.22
CA ASP A 198 23.25 -14.85 9.57
C ASP A 198 21.86 -14.71 10.21
N GLU A 199 21.79 -14.58 11.53
CA GLU A 199 20.52 -14.38 12.24
C GLU A 199 20.01 -12.94 12.20
N PHE A 200 20.85 -11.96 11.83
CA PHE A 200 20.51 -10.55 11.93
C PHE A 200 19.32 -10.15 11.06
N VAL A 201 19.17 -10.78 9.89
CA VAL A 201 18.01 -10.56 9.01
C VAL A 201 16.71 -10.95 9.72
N LYS A 202 16.70 -12.05 10.48
CA LYS A 202 15.51 -12.50 11.24
C LYS A 202 15.17 -11.52 12.35
N LEU A 203 16.19 -11.03 13.07
CA LEU A 203 16.05 -10.00 14.11
C LEU A 203 15.46 -8.70 13.52
N PHE A 204 15.98 -8.26 12.37
CA PHE A 204 15.48 -7.08 11.68
C PHE A 204 14.02 -7.26 11.23
N CYS A 205 13.66 -8.43 10.70
CA CYS A 205 12.28 -8.75 10.36
C CYS A 205 11.35 -8.74 11.59
N ALA A 206 11.81 -9.30 12.71
CA ALA A 206 11.06 -9.32 13.97
C ALA A 206 10.82 -7.90 14.50
N ALA A 207 11.85 -7.05 14.48
CA ALA A 207 11.74 -5.64 14.84
C ALA A 207 10.76 -4.89 13.92
N GLY A 208 10.81 -5.14 12.61
CA GLY A 208 9.87 -4.55 11.64
C GLY A 208 8.42 -4.94 11.88
N LEU A 209 8.16 -6.21 12.26
CA LEU A 209 6.81 -6.69 12.62
C LEU A 209 6.29 -5.97 13.86
N LEU A 210 7.11 -5.84 14.90
CA LEU A 210 6.75 -5.13 16.13
C LEU A 210 6.52 -3.64 15.89
N HIS A 211 7.34 -3.00 15.05
CA HIS A 211 7.21 -1.58 14.75
C HIS A 211 5.92 -1.25 14.00
N ASN A 212 5.47 -2.15 13.13
CA ASN A 212 4.28 -1.97 12.29
C ASN A 212 3.00 -2.62 12.84
N CYS A 213 3.06 -3.21 14.03
CA CYS A 213 1.89 -3.74 14.69
C CYS A 213 0.91 -2.62 15.10
N ASP A 214 -0.33 -2.98 15.46
CA ASP A 214 -1.29 -2.00 15.95
C ASP A 214 -0.85 -1.40 17.30
N CYS A 215 -0.19 -0.25 17.26
CA CYS A 215 0.32 0.42 18.46
C CYS A 215 -0.79 0.68 19.48
N ALA A 216 -2.01 1.02 19.06
CA ALA A 216 -3.10 1.28 20.02
C ALA A 216 -3.44 0.02 20.86
N ARG A 217 -3.24 -1.16 20.27
CA ARG A 217 -3.56 -2.45 20.88
C ARG A 217 -2.39 -3.05 21.66
N TYR A 218 -1.16 -2.83 21.21
CA TYR A 218 0.04 -3.50 21.72
C TYR A 218 1.09 -2.56 22.33
N GLN A 219 0.82 -1.26 22.47
CA GLN A 219 1.74 -0.31 23.11
C GLN A 219 2.32 -0.81 24.44
N PRO A 220 1.54 -1.40 25.37
CA PRO A 220 2.10 -1.87 26.65
C PRO A 220 3.17 -2.96 26.50
N VAL A 221 3.07 -3.79 25.45
CA VAL A 221 4.05 -4.84 25.15
C VAL A 221 5.34 -4.20 24.63
N LEU A 222 5.21 -3.23 23.72
CA LEU A 222 6.34 -2.50 23.16
C LEU A 222 7.06 -1.71 24.27
N ASP A 223 6.30 -1.03 25.13
CA ASP A 223 6.83 -0.28 26.27
C ASP A 223 7.59 -1.20 27.25
N HIS A 224 7.11 -2.44 27.44
CA HIS A 224 7.82 -3.41 28.27
C HIS A 224 9.21 -3.75 27.70
N PHE A 225 9.33 -3.99 26.40
CA PHE A 225 10.61 -4.26 25.75
C PHE A 225 11.54 -3.05 25.80
N VAL A 226 11.03 -1.86 25.49
CA VAL A 226 11.81 -0.62 25.54
C VAL A 226 12.27 -0.32 26.97
N THR A 227 11.41 -0.51 27.96
CA THR A 227 11.76 -0.28 29.37
C THR A 227 12.80 -1.28 29.84
N ALA A 228 12.69 -2.55 29.46
CA ALA A 228 13.70 -3.56 29.77
C ALA A 228 15.06 -3.18 29.16
N TYR A 229 15.08 -2.79 27.89
CA TYR A 229 16.30 -2.39 27.19
C TYR A 229 16.95 -1.12 27.77
N ALA A 230 16.15 -0.18 28.29
CA ALA A 230 16.64 1.07 28.86
C ALA A 230 17.36 0.91 30.22
N VAL A 231 17.34 -0.28 30.82
CA VAL A 231 18.03 -0.52 32.10
C VAL A 231 19.54 -0.67 31.86
N GLU A 232 20.28 0.44 31.99
CA GLU A 232 21.72 0.50 31.70
C GLU A 232 22.61 -0.29 32.69
N HIS A 233 22.15 -0.49 33.93
CA HIS A 233 22.94 -1.18 34.98
C HIS A 233 22.95 -2.70 34.85
N VAL A 234 22.25 -3.25 33.87
CA VAL A 234 22.12 -4.69 33.61
C VAL A 234 22.89 -5.02 32.34
N ASP A 235 23.54 -6.20 32.31
CA ASP A 235 24.27 -6.69 31.15
C ASP A 235 23.38 -6.70 29.91
N TYR A 236 23.95 -6.40 28.74
CA TYR A 236 23.18 -6.26 27.51
C TYR A 236 22.35 -7.50 27.17
N ALA A 237 22.94 -8.69 27.31
CA ALA A 237 22.26 -9.95 27.04
C ALA A 237 21.03 -10.17 27.95
N GLN A 238 20.96 -9.52 29.11
CA GLN A 238 19.86 -9.61 30.05
C GLN A 238 18.80 -8.51 29.84
N ARG A 239 19.18 -7.36 29.29
CA ARG A 239 18.23 -6.25 28.99
C ARG A 239 17.61 -6.36 27.59
N ASP A 240 18.27 -7.02 26.64
CA ASP A 240 17.75 -7.25 25.29
C ASP A 240 16.69 -8.36 25.28
N LEU A 241 15.46 -7.98 25.66
CA LEU A 241 14.29 -8.87 25.65
C LEU A 241 13.53 -8.81 24.31
N PHE A 242 14.10 -8.19 23.28
CA PHE A 242 13.44 -8.14 21.98
C PHE A 242 13.40 -9.53 21.34
N PRO A 243 12.28 -9.91 20.71
CA PRO A 243 12.19 -11.17 19.99
C PRO A 243 13.22 -11.27 18.85
N ARG A 244 13.92 -12.41 18.77
CA ARG A 244 14.89 -12.70 17.70
C ARG A 244 14.26 -13.12 16.38
N ASP A 245 13.07 -13.70 16.43
CA ASP A 245 12.35 -14.22 15.27
C ASP A 245 10.96 -13.60 15.14
N VAL A 246 10.48 -13.55 13.89
CA VAL A 246 9.12 -13.09 13.54
C VAL A 246 8.06 -13.94 14.25
N GLU A 247 8.29 -15.25 14.41
CA GLU A 247 7.37 -16.14 15.12
C GLU A 247 7.31 -15.80 16.62
N THR A 248 8.45 -15.58 17.25
CA THR A 248 8.54 -15.21 18.67
C THR A 248 7.91 -13.83 18.90
N ALA A 249 8.10 -12.88 17.98
CA ALA A 249 7.44 -11.58 18.01
C ALA A 249 5.91 -11.73 17.91
N ALA A 250 5.42 -12.53 16.97
CA ALA A 250 3.99 -12.79 16.82
C ALA A 250 3.39 -13.49 18.05
N LYS A 251 4.12 -14.44 18.68
CA LYS A 251 3.70 -15.07 19.94
C LYS A 251 3.60 -14.06 21.08
N ALA A 252 4.57 -13.15 21.20
CA ALA A 252 4.53 -12.08 22.21
C ALA A 252 3.30 -11.18 22.05
N LEU A 253 2.97 -10.80 20.80
CA LEU A 253 1.77 -10.04 20.49
C LEU A 253 0.49 -10.85 20.74
N HIS A 254 0.46 -12.12 20.35
CA HIS A 254 -0.71 -12.99 20.51
C HIS A 254 -1.08 -13.23 21.98
N ASN A 255 -0.06 -13.44 22.83
CA ASN A 255 -0.24 -13.69 24.26
C ASN A 255 -0.67 -12.44 25.04
N HIS A 256 -0.50 -11.24 24.47
CA HIS A 256 -0.94 -10.02 25.11
C HIS A 256 -2.46 -9.92 25.12
N ARG A 257 -3.03 -10.06 26.31
CA ARG A 257 -4.44 -9.83 26.54
C ARG A 257 -4.72 -8.32 26.55
N VAL A 258 -5.25 -7.83 25.43
CA VAL A 258 -5.75 -6.45 25.33
C VAL A 258 -6.75 -6.24 26.45
N LYS A 259 -6.40 -5.38 27.41
CA LYS A 259 -7.37 -4.86 28.35
C LYS A 259 -8.36 -4.06 27.51
N LYS A 260 -9.59 -4.57 27.36
CA LYS A 260 -10.71 -3.70 26.99
C LYS A 260 -10.65 -2.58 28.02
N THR A 261 -10.32 -1.37 27.58
CA THR A 261 -10.51 -0.19 28.40
C THR A 261 -11.98 -0.21 28.76
N THR A 262 -12.31 -0.74 29.94
CA THR A 262 -13.42 -0.22 30.72
C THR A 262 -13.17 1.26 30.69
N THR A 263 -14.04 1.98 29.97
CA THR A 263 -14.13 3.43 30.12
C THR A 263 -13.95 3.71 31.60
N PRO A 264 -13.01 4.60 32.00
CA PRO A 264 -12.92 4.98 33.38
C PRO A 264 -14.34 5.43 33.72
N LYS A 265 -15.04 4.67 34.58
CA LYS A 265 -16.19 5.21 35.28
C LYS A 265 -15.58 6.36 36.04
N HIS A 266 -15.67 7.55 35.47
CA HIS A 266 -15.44 8.78 36.19
C HIS A 266 -16.41 8.66 37.36
N ASN A 267 -15.91 8.30 38.53
CA ASN A 267 -16.63 8.48 39.77
C ASN A 267 -16.74 9.99 39.91
N ASN A 268 -17.75 10.54 39.24
CA ASN A 268 -18.16 11.90 39.38
C ASN A 268 -18.73 11.96 40.79
N THR A 269 -17.89 12.30 41.76
CA THR A 269 -18.32 12.77 43.06
C THR A 269 -19.11 14.04 42.81
N ASN A 270 -20.41 13.87 42.60
CA ASN A 270 -21.38 14.93 42.45
C ASN A 270 -21.33 15.81 43.70
N ASN A 271 -20.58 16.91 43.63
CA ASN A 271 -20.85 18.08 44.45
C ASN A 271 -21.88 18.90 43.67
N THR A 272 -23.14 18.68 44.01
CA THR A 272 -24.27 19.46 43.52
C THR A 272 -24.11 20.91 43.96
N ASN A 273 -24.00 21.84 43.01
CA ASN A 273 -24.69 23.12 43.10
C ASN A 273 -24.87 23.77 41.72
N ASP A 274 -26.14 24.04 41.45
CA ASP A 274 -26.73 25.09 40.63
C ASP A 274 -26.62 25.12 39.09
N LYS A 275 -27.80 24.84 38.50
CA LYS A 275 -28.50 25.58 37.43
C LYS A 275 -27.75 25.87 36.11
N ALA A 276 -28.17 25.20 35.04
CA ALA A 276 -29.13 25.74 34.05
C ALA A 276 -29.18 24.87 32.78
N ASN A 277 -30.40 24.66 32.27
CA ASN A 277 -30.73 23.96 31.03
C ASN A 277 -30.13 24.64 29.79
N THR A 278 -29.47 23.88 28.90
CA THR A 278 -29.46 24.14 27.45
C THR A 278 -29.04 22.85 26.70
N PRO A 279 -29.60 22.54 25.51
CA PRO A 279 -29.48 21.23 24.90
C PRO A 279 -28.11 21.03 24.23
N GLN A 280 -27.51 19.87 24.44
CA GLN A 280 -26.24 19.48 23.85
C GLN A 280 -26.40 19.17 22.35
N ASN A 281 -25.98 20.11 21.51
CA ASN A 281 -25.47 19.82 20.17
C ASN A 281 -23.94 19.80 20.24
N GLY A 282 -23.34 18.69 19.81
CA GLY A 282 -21.89 18.49 19.86
C GLY A 282 -21.12 19.52 19.02
N THR A 283 -19.97 19.96 19.51
CA THR A 283 -19.05 20.78 18.71
C THR A 283 -17.58 20.56 19.07
N ASN A 284 -16.88 20.12 18.02
CA ASN A 284 -15.50 20.27 17.61
C ASN A 284 -14.61 21.30 18.34
N LEU A 285 -13.35 20.90 18.51
CA LEU A 285 -12.15 21.52 19.09
C LEU A 285 -11.80 22.97 18.64
N ALA A 286 -12.63 23.65 17.84
CA ALA A 286 -12.27 24.91 17.18
C ALA A 286 -12.94 26.18 17.76
N GLN A 287 -13.76 26.09 18.82
CA GLN A 287 -14.61 27.23 19.24
C GLN A 287 -14.31 27.87 20.60
N ASP A 288 -13.23 27.50 21.29
CA ASP A 288 -12.89 28.10 22.60
C ASP A 288 -12.15 29.45 22.49
N TYR A 289 -12.56 30.29 21.53
CA TYR A 289 -11.81 31.49 21.14
C TYR A 289 -12.10 32.74 21.98
N ASN A 290 -13.00 32.71 22.98
CA ASN A 290 -13.41 33.99 23.58
C ASN A 290 -13.93 33.98 25.03
N LYS A 291 -13.28 33.25 25.95
CA LYS A 291 -13.52 33.44 27.40
C LYS A 291 -12.21 33.41 28.22
N GLY A 292 -11.66 34.60 28.46
CA GLY A 292 -11.00 34.91 29.73
C GLY A 292 -9.49 34.66 29.89
N SER A 293 -8.79 34.03 28.94
CA SER A 293 -7.33 33.87 29.05
C SER A 293 -6.57 34.99 28.31
N LYS A 294 -5.87 35.85 29.06
CA LYS A 294 -4.97 36.87 28.49
C LYS A 294 -3.82 36.15 27.76
N ARG A 295 -3.86 36.11 26.42
CA ARG A 295 -2.77 35.51 25.62
C ARG A 295 -1.48 36.31 25.82
N LYS A 296 -0.40 35.62 26.16
CA LYS A 296 0.96 36.20 26.19
C LYS A 296 1.51 36.27 24.77
N CYS A 297 2.15 37.38 24.41
CA CYS A 297 2.83 37.53 23.13
C CYS A 297 3.86 36.42 22.94
N PHE A 298 3.80 35.72 21.80
CA PHE A 298 4.72 34.62 21.50
C PHE A 298 6.18 35.07 21.36
N CYS A 299 6.44 36.32 20.94
CA CYS A 299 7.80 36.85 20.78
C CYS A 299 8.43 37.32 22.11
N CYS A 300 7.66 37.89 23.04
CA CYS A 300 8.24 38.51 24.25
C CYS A 300 7.63 38.05 25.58
N GLY A 301 6.60 37.19 25.57
CA GLY A 301 5.95 36.66 26.76
C GLY A 301 5.05 37.64 27.54
N LYS A 302 4.92 38.91 27.12
CA LYS A 302 4.07 39.92 27.79
C LYS A 302 2.60 39.75 27.41
N ALA A 303 1.68 39.97 28.35
CA ALA A 303 0.23 39.80 28.15
C ALA A 303 -0.48 41.01 27.50
N ASP A 304 0.25 42.10 27.25
CA ASP A 304 -0.31 43.40 26.87
C ASP A 304 -0.45 43.58 25.35
N HIS A 305 0.09 42.66 24.55
CA HIS A 305 -0.08 42.65 23.10
C HIS A 305 -0.04 41.22 22.55
N VAL A 306 -0.62 41.06 21.36
CA VAL A 306 -0.44 39.87 20.52
C VAL A 306 0.41 40.33 19.33
N ALA A 307 1.44 39.57 18.96
CA ALA A 307 2.37 39.97 17.91
C ALA A 307 1.64 40.20 16.57
N THR A 308 1.41 41.47 16.22
CA THR A 308 0.69 41.87 15.01
C THR A 308 1.61 42.31 13.87
N ARG A 309 2.94 42.38 14.07
CA ARG A 309 3.89 42.73 13.00
C ARG A 309 5.31 42.20 13.23
N TRP A 310 5.94 41.83 12.11
CA TRP A 310 7.23 41.16 11.91
C TRP A 310 8.48 42.04 12.23
N GLU A 311 8.41 42.96 13.19
CA GLU A 311 9.48 43.98 13.40
C GLU A 311 10.29 43.78 14.70
N HIS A 312 10.06 42.71 15.46
CA HIS A 312 10.74 42.45 16.75
C HIS A 312 11.60 41.18 16.78
N ARG A 313 12.40 40.97 15.73
CA ARG A 313 13.49 39.98 15.72
C ARG A 313 14.84 40.71 15.67
N PHE A 314 15.35 41.08 16.83
CA PHE A 314 16.79 41.22 17.13
C PHE A 314 16.99 40.78 18.58
#